data_AF-A0A261QRR4-F1
#
_entry.id   AF-A0A261QRR4-F1
#
_cell.length_a   1.000
_cell.length_b   1.000
_cell.length_c   1.000
_cell.angle_alpha   90.00
_cell.angle_beta   90.00
_cell.angle_gamma   90.00
#
_symmetry.space_group_name_H-M   'P 1'
#
loop_
_entity.id
_entity.type
_entity.pdbx_description
1 polymer ?
#
loop_
_entity_poly.entity_id
_entity_poly.type
_entity_poly.pdbx_seq_one_letter_code
_entity_poly.pdbx_strand_id
1 'polypeptide(L)' 'FDAKLIGKDPRSDIALVQLIDFKNLIAIKMADSDQLRVGDYTVAIGNPYVRSYWSALSINLGILFFRSNSFLV' A
#
# COMPACT_ATOMS: atom_id res chain seq x y z
N PHE A 1 -9.60 -3.29 -16.29
CA PHE A 1 -10.08 -4.33 -15.37
C PHE A 1 -11.19 -3.73 -14.55
N ASP A 2 -12.31 -4.43 -14.46
CA ASP A 2 -13.36 -4.06 -13.53
C ASP A 2 -13.03 -4.64 -12.15
N ALA A 3 -13.56 -4.01 -11.11
CA ALA A 3 -13.27 -4.39 -9.74
C ALA A 3 -14.52 -4.27 -8.88
N LYS A 4 -14.70 -5.22 -7.96
CA LYS A 4 -15.81 -5.24 -7.00
C LYS A 4 -15.28 -4.96 -5.59
N LEU A 5 -15.95 -4.07 -4.87
CA LEU A 5 -15.71 -3.85 -3.44
C LEU A 5 -16.15 -5.10 -2.65
N ILE A 6 -15.23 -5.68 -1.88
CA ILE A 6 -15.50 -6.82 -1.00
C ILE A 6 -15.79 -6.33 0.42
N GLY A 7 -15.05 -5.32 0.88
CA GLY A 7 -15.25 -4.71 2.19
C GLY A 7 -14.46 -3.42 2.34
N LYS A 8 -14.89 -2.58 3.28
CA LYS A 8 -14.17 -1.38 3.70
C LYS A 8 -14.26 -1.23 5.21
N ASP A 9 -13.18 -0.78 5.84
CA ASP A 9 -13.15 -0.39 7.24
C ASP A 9 -12.88 1.12 7.35
N PRO A 10 -13.89 1.93 7.69
CA PRO A 10 -13.72 3.37 7.87
C PRO A 10 -12.85 3.76 9.07
N ARG A 11 -12.66 2.87 10.05
CA ARG A 11 -11.86 3.19 11.24
C ARG A 11 -10.36 3.15 10.93
N SER A 12 -9.93 2.18 10.13
CA SER A 12 -8.53 2.04 9.72
C SER A 12 -8.22 2.69 8.36
N ASP A 13 -9.24 3.19 7.65
CA ASP A 13 -9.15 3.72 6.29
C ASP A 13 -8.59 2.71 5.26
N ILE A 14 -9.06 1.45 5.33
CA ILE A 14 -8.62 0.35 4.44
C ILE A 14 -9.82 -0.21 3.67
N ALA A 15 -9.61 -0.56 2.40
CA ALA A 15 -10.61 -1.26 1.57
C ALA A 15 -10.01 -2.48 0.85
N LEU A 16 -10.79 -3.55 0.74
CA LEU A 16 -10.48 -4.75 -0.01
C LEU A 16 -11.31 -4.79 -1.30
N VAL A 17 -10.63 -4.88 -2.43
CA VAL A 17 -11.23 -4.89 -3.76
C VAL A 17 -10.78 -6.14 -4.51
N GLN A 18 -11.71 -6.79 -5.21
CA GLN A 18 -11.43 -7.95 -6.06
C GLN A 18 -11.52 -7.54 -7.52
N LEU A 19 -10.44 -7.77 -8.27
CA LEU A 19 -10.46 -7.62 -9.73
C LEU A 19 -11.29 -8.74 -10.37
N ILE A 20 -11.99 -8.40 -11.45
CA ILE A 20 -12.80 -9.33 -12.26
C ILE A 20 -12.00 -9.68 -13.52
N ASP A 21 -12.08 -10.94 -13.95
CA ASP A 21 -11.47 -11.46 -15.19
C ASP A 21 -9.96 -11.18 -15.36
N PHE A 22 -9.19 -11.24 -14.27
CA PHE A 22 -7.74 -11.08 -14.32
C PHE A 22 -7.02 -12.40 -14.54
N LYS A 23 -5.85 -12.35 -15.20
CA LYS A 23 -4.90 -13.47 -15.33
C LYS A 23 -3.50 -12.97 -15.02
N ASN A 24 -2.64 -13.84 -14.50
CA ASN A 24 -1.20 -13.59 -14.29
C ASN A 24 -0.86 -12.43 -13.33
N LEU A 25 -1.65 -12.21 -12.28
CA LEU A 25 -1.26 -11.27 -11.22
C LEU A 25 -0.20 -11.90 -10.32
N ILE A 26 0.76 -11.08 -9.90
CA ILE A 26 1.79 -11.46 -8.92
C ILE A 26 1.40 -10.81 -7.60
N ALA A 27 1.16 -11.64 -6.58
CA ALA A 27 0.93 -11.15 -5.23
C ALA A 27 2.26 -10.71 -4.60
N ILE A 28 2.23 -9.60 -3.88
CA ILE A 28 3.37 -9.16 -3.08
C ILE A 28 3.47 -9.99 -1.81
N LYS A 29 4.69 -10.34 -1.40
CA LYS A 29 4.95 -10.99 -0.12
C LYS A 29 4.85 -9.95 1.00
N MET A 30 4.05 -10.23 2.02
CA MET A 30 3.98 -9.40 3.23
C MET A 30 5.15 -9.68 4.17
N ALA A 31 5.69 -8.63 4.78
CA ALA A 31 6.70 -8.69 5.83
C ALA A 31 6.06 -8.39 7.19
N ASP A 32 6.76 -8.74 8.27
CA ASP A 32 6.36 -8.42 9.64
C ASP A 32 6.71 -6.97 9.99
N SER A 33 5.70 -6.13 10.23
CA SER A 33 5.87 -4.72 10.58
C SER A 33 6.46 -4.51 11.97
N ASP A 34 6.33 -5.48 12.88
CA ASP A 34 6.82 -5.36 14.26
C ASP A 34 8.35 -5.37 14.32
N GLN A 35 9.01 -5.89 13.28
CA GLN A 35 10.46 -5.92 13.13
C GLN A 35 11.08 -4.62 12.62
N LEU A 36 10.27 -3.67 12.11
CA LEU A 36 10.76 -2.44 11.48
C LEU A 36 11.43 -1.49 12.49
N ARG A 37 12.51 -0.83 12.13
CA ARG A 37 13.25 0.11 13.01
C ARG A 37 13.39 1.47 12.35
N VAL A 38 13.38 2.52 13.19
CA VAL A 38 13.74 3.87 12.72
C VAL A 38 15.15 3.82 12.12
N GLY A 39 15.29 4.34 10.90
CA GLY A 39 16.51 4.25 10.09
C GLY A 39 16.50 3.16 9.02
N ASP A 40 15.55 2.23 9.03
CA ASP A 40 15.42 1.23 7.96
C ASP A 40 15.13 1.89 6.61
N TYR A 41 15.74 1.39 5.54
CA TYR A 41 15.47 1.86 4.19
C TYR A 41 14.05 1.54 3.75
N THR A 42 13.39 2.48 3.09
CA THR A 42 12.03 2.34 2.58
C THR A 42 11.92 2.73 1.12
N VAL A 43 10.95 2.11 0.45
CA VAL A 43 10.56 2.44 -0.92
C VAL A 43 9.05 2.66 -0.93
N ALA A 44 8.60 3.84 -1.35
CA ALA A 44 7.19 4.13 -1.57
C ALA A 44 6.86 4.01 -3.05
N ILE A 45 5.81 3.24 -3.37
CA ILE A 45 5.35 3.00 -4.74
C ILE A 45 3.90 3.48 -4.84
N GLY A 46 3.60 4.37 -5.78
CA GLY A 46 2.24 4.88 -5.95
C GLY A 46 2.12 5.95 -7.04
N ASN A 47 0.91 6.47 -7.21
CA ASN A 47 0.62 7.54 -8.17
C ASN A 47 0.22 8.83 -7.43
N PRO A 48 1.17 9.74 -7.16
CA PRO A 48 0.94 10.96 -6.38
C PRO A 48 0.15 12.02 -7.16
N TYR A 49 0.10 11.92 -8.49
CA TYR A 49 -0.61 12.88 -9.35
C TYR A 49 -1.48 12.12 -10.35
N VAL A 50 -2.73 11.87 -9.97
CA VAL A 50 -3.70 11.22 -10.86
C VAL A 50 -4.23 12.24 -11.88
N ARG A 51 -3.43 12.55 -12.91
CA ARG A 51 -3.83 13.38 -14.07
C ARG A 51 -4.15 12.51 -15.29
N SER A 52 -5.20 12.88 -16.01
CA SER A 52 -5.82 12.07 -17.07
C SER A 52 -4.90 11.67 -18.22
N TYR A 53 -3.84 12.41 -18.50
CA TYR A 53 -2.97 12.18 -19.67
C TYR A 53 -1.55 11.72 -19.32
N TRP A 54 -1.18 11.70 -18.03
CA TRP A 54 0.14 11.28 -17.58
C TRP A 54 0.06 10.73 -16.15
N SER A 55 -0.53 9.55 -16.02
CA SER A 55 -0.50 8.79 -14.78
C SER A 55 0.57 7.72 -14.89
N ALA A 56 1.78 8.05 -14.43
CA ALA A 56 2.86 7.10 -14.27
C ALA A 56 2.97 6.66 -12.81
N LEU A 57 3.34 5.41 -12.57
CA LEU A 57 3.73 4.95 -11.24
C LEU A 57 5.04 5.65 -10.84
N SER A 58 5.06 6.23 -9.66
CA SER A 58 6.25 6.85 -9.07
C SER A 58 6.85 5.93 -8.00
N ILE A 59 8.17 6.02 -7.86
CA ILE A 59 8.95 5.33 -6.83
C ILE A 59 9.75 6.39 -6.08
N ASN A 60 9.70 6.37 -4.75
CA ASN A 60 10.49 7.24 -3.89
C ASN A 60 11.29 6.42 -2.88
N LEU A 61 12.55 6.79 -2.68
CA LEU A 61 13.45 6.17 -1.70
C LEU A 61 13.54 7.03 -0.44
N GLY A 62 13.53 6.39 0.71
CA GLY A 62 13.64 7.07 1.99
C GLY A 62 14.15 6.17 3.10
N ILE A 63 14.00 6.69 4.32
CA ILE A 63 14.26 5.97 5.56
C ILE A 63 13.02 6.07 6.45
N LEU A 64 12.80 5.07 7.31
CA LEU A 64 11.75 5.14 8.32
C LEU A 64 12.15 6.16 9.39
N PHE A 65 11.48 7.32 9.43
CA PHE A 65 11.80 8.39 10.39
C PHE A 65 11.16 8.19 11.77
N PHE A 66 9.92 7.67 11.80
CA PHE A 66 9.17 7.48 13.04
C PHE A 66 8.40 6.15 13.00
N ARG A 67 8.35 5.46 14.13
CA ARG A 67 7.51 4.28 14.34
C ARG A 67 6.66 4.49 15.57
N SER A 68 5.33 4.44 15.41
CA SER A 68 4.39 4.47 16.54
C SER A 68 4.29 3.06 17.14
N ASN A 69 4.39 2.94 18.45
CA ASN A 69 4.16 1.69 19.19
C ASN A 69 2.74 1.60 19.76
N SER A 70 1.79 2.32 19.17
CA SER A 70 0.42 2.39 19.69
C SER A 70 -0.48 1.34 19.04
N PHE A 71 -0.34 0.08 19.46
CA PHE A 71 -1.43 -0.88 19.45
C PHE A 71 -1.51 -1.53 20.83
N LEU A 72 -2.00 -0.75 21.80
CA LEU A 72 -2.44 -1.29 23.07
C LEU A 72 -3.86 -1.82 22.86
N VAL A 73 -3.99 -3.13 22.79
CA VAL A 73 -5.21 -3.87 23.14
C VAL A 73 -4.83 -4.86 24.22
#